data_AF-A0A6C0AQ10-F1
#
_entry.id   AF-A0A6C0AQ10-F1
#
_cell.length_a   1.000
_cell.length_b   1.000
_cell.length_c   1.000
_cell.angle_alpha   90.00
_cell.angle_beta   90.00
_cell.angle_gamma   90.00
#
_symmetry.space_group_name_H-M   'P 1'
#
loop_
_entity.id
_entity.type
_entity.pdbx_description
1 polymer ?
#
loop_
_entity_poly.entity_id
_entity_poly.type
_entity_poly.pdbx_seq_one_letter_code
_entity_poly.pdbx_strand_id
1 'polypeptide(L)'
;MNQLQQRFLMFLIGCIGIRSLFVVIAKYIDPKYLKYLGYLALLPATGFMYIFVTGSRKTGAEVFGEQIWWNNLRPVHSILYFLFAYNAIIGNNQSWIYLLADVIIGLISFLIHHSVNGNIFKVFTT
;
A
#
# COMPACT_ATOMS: atom_id res chain seq x y z
N MET A 1 0.76 -13.52 -20.82
CA MET A 1 1.03 -12.26 -20.11
C MET A 1 2.54 -12.12 -19.95
N ASN A 2 3.09 -11.00 -20.41
CA ASN A 2 4.50 -10.68 -20.19
C ASN A 2 4.76 -10.36 -18.70
N GLN A 3 6.00 -10.47 -18.22
CA GLN A 3 6.36 -10.19 -16.83
C GLN A 3 5.94 -8.77 -16.40
N LEU A 4 6.04 -7.80 -17.30
CA LEU A 4 5.61 -6.42 -17.05
C LEU A 4 4.09 -6.35 -16.76
N GLN A 5 3.27 -7.03 -17.56
CA GLN A 5 1.82 -7.11 -17.35
C GLN A 5 1.47 -7.80 -16.03
N GLN A 6 2.19 -8.87 -15.66
CA GLN A 6 2.01 -9.55 -14.38
C GLN A 6 2.28 -8.64 -13.19
N ARG A 7 3.37 -7.84 -13.24
CA ARG A 7 3.70 -6.89 -12.17
C ARG A 7 2.66 -5.78 -12.03
N PHE A 8 2.16 -5.25 -13.14
CA PHE A 8 1.07 -4.27 -13.14
C PHE A 8 -0.18 -4.85 -12.49
N LEU A 9 -0.56 -6.08 -12.87
CA LEU A 9 -1.74 -6.76 -12.33
C LEU A 9 -1.61 -7.01 -10.83
N MET A 10 -0.46 -7.53 -10.37
CA MET A 10 -0.20 -7.77 -8.96
C MET A 10 -0.25 -6.48 -8.14
N PHE A 11 0.28 -5.37 -8.67
CA PHE A 11 0.22 -4.09 -7.97
C PHE A 11 -1.20 -3.51 -7.94
N LEU A 12 -1.89 -3.47 -9.09
CA LEU A 12 -3.21 -2.82 -9.18
C LEU A 12 -4.30 -3.65 -8.50
N ILE A 13 -4.34 -4.95 -8.72
CA ILE A 13 -5.37 -5.82 -8.12
C ILE A 13 -4.94 -6.28 -6.72
N GLY A 14 -3.71 -6.75 -6.57
CA GLY A 14 -3.21 -7.24 -5.28
C GLY A 14 -3.00 -6.11 -4.28
N CYS A 15 -2.07 -5.19 -4.54
CA CYS A 15 -1.73 -4.14 -3.58
C CYS A 15 -2.83 -3.08 -3.44
N ILE A 16 -3.18 -2.40 -4.53
CA ILE A 16 -4.17 -1.32 -4.52
C ILE A 16 -5.58 -1.84 -4.24
N GLY A 17 -5.96 -2.98 -4.83
CA GLY A 17 -7.27 -3.59 -4.58
C GLY A 17 -7.47 -3.99 -3.12
N ILE A 18 -6.53 -4.73 -2.50
CA ILE A 18 -6.63 -5.13 -1.09
C ILE A 18 -6.63 -3.91 -0.16
N ARG A 19 -5.80 -2.89 -0.43
CA ARG A 19 -5.78 -1.65 0.36
C ARG A 19 -7.10 -0.86 0.22
N SER A 20 -7.67 -0.79 -0.97
CA SER A 20 -8.97 -0.14 -1.19
C SER A 20 -10.10 -0.88 -0.48
N LEU A 21 -10.07 -2.21 -0.48
CA LEU A 21 -10.99 -3.02 0.31
C LEU A 21 -10.85 -2.70 1.81
N PHE A 22 -9.62 -2.54 2.30
CA PHE A 22 -9.37 -2.17 3.69
C PHE A 22 -9.95 -0.79 4.06
N VAL A 23 -9.87 0.20 3.15
CA VAL A 23 -10.53 1.51 3.30
C VAL A 23 -12.05 1.34 3.42
N VAL A 24 -12.66 0.57 2.52
CA VAL A 24 -14.12 0.36 2.51
C VAL A 24 -14.57 -0.30 3.80
N ILE A 25 -13.87 -1.34 4.25
CA ILE A 25 -14.16 -2.01 5.53
C ILE A 25 -14.05 -0.99 6.66
N ALA A 26 -12.94 -0.25 6.77
CA ALA A 26 -12.75 0.72 7.84
C ALA A 26 -13.79 1.86 7.84
N LYS A 27 -14.33 2.24 6.68
CA LYS A 27 -15.34 3.30 6.54
C LYS A 27 -16.72 2.88 7.04
N TYR A 28 -17.11 1.62 6.84
CA TYR A 28 -18.48 1.14 7.10
C TYR A 28 -18.61 0.26 8.35
N ILE A 29 -17.49 -0.06 9.01
CA ILE A 29 -17.51 -0.92 10.19
C ILE A 29 -17.97 -0.17 11.45
N ASP A 30 -18.61 -0.89 12.37
CA ASP A 30 -18.99 -0.35 13.67
C ASP A 30 -17.75 0.06 14.50
N PRO A 31 -17.81 1.16 15.29
CA PRO A 31 -16.69 1.66 16.06
C PRO A 31 -16.09 0.65 17.04
N LYS A 32 -16.89 -0.33 17.53
CA LYS A 32 -16.40 -1.42 18.36
C LYS A 32 -15.37 -2.28 17.62
N TYR A 33 -15.62 -2.59 16.35
CA TYR A 33 -14.72 -3.39 15.54
C TYR A 33 -13.60 -2.56 14.89
N LEU A 34 -13.82 -1.27 14.69
CA LEU A 34 -12.80 -0.34 14.20
C LEU A 34 -11.54 -0.37 15.08
N LYS A 35 -11.69 -0.45 16.41
CA LYS A 35 -10.55 -0.55 17.33
C LYS A 35 -9.68 -1.78 17.06
N TYR A 36 -10.30 -2.93 16.80
CA TYR A 36 -9.57 -4.16 16.46
C TYR A 36 -8.85 -4.03 15.10
N LEU A 37 -9.46 -3.36 14.11
CA LEU A 37 -8.77 -3.04 12.85
C LEU A 37 -7.57 -2.13 13.06
N GLY A 38 -7.66 -1.18 14.01
CA GLY A 38 -6.54 -0.33 14.38
C GLY A 38 -5.35 -1.13 14.90
N TYR A 39 -5.59 -2.08 15.82
CA TYR A 39 -4.54 -2.99 16.29
C TYR A 39 -3.97 -3.86 15.16
N LEU A 40 -4.82 -4.38 14.28
CA LEU A 40 -4.39 -5.17 13.12
C LEU A 40 -3.49 -4.34 12.18
N ALA A 41 -3.82 -3.07 11.97
CA ALA A 41 -3.05 -2.16 11.13
C ALA A 41 -1.66 -1.79 11.67
N LEU A 42 -1.36 -2.06 12.94
CA LEU A 42 -0.01 -1.92 13.48
C LEU A 42 0.96 -2.93 12.84
N LEU A 43 0.49 -4.10 12.39
CA LEU A 43 1.31 -5.08 11.71
C LEU A 43 1.92 -4.53 10.40
N PRO A 44 1.14 -4.03 9.43
CA PRO A 44 1.72 -3.38 8.26
C PRO A 44 2.47 -2.09 8.59
N ALA A 45 2.04 -1.30 9.58
CA ALA A 45 2.75 -0.08 9.98
C ALA A 45 4.19 -0.37 10.42
N THR A 46 4.35 -1.31 11.36
CA THR A 46 5.64 -1.74 11.89
C THR A 46 6.44 -2.51 10.84
N GLY A 47 5.79 -3.36 10.04
CA GLY A 47 6.42 -4.09 8.95
C GLY A 47 7.07 -3.17 7.92
N PHE A 48 6.36 -2.14 7.44
CA PHE A 48 6.92 -1.17 6.49
C PHE A 48 8.10 -0.40 7.08
N MET A 49 7.99 0.04 8.34
CA MET A 49 9.07 0.75 9.03
C MET A 49 10.30 -0.13 9.21
N TYR A 50 10.11 -1.34 9.73
CA TYR A 50 11.18 -2.31 9.97
C TYR A 50 11.95 -2.60 8.69
N ILE A 51 11.25 -2.93 7.61
CA ILE A 51 11.89 -3.28 6.34
C ILE A 51 12.69 -2.08 5.78
N PHE A 52 12.16 -0.86 5.91
CA PHE A 52 12.87 0.33 5.46
C PHE A 52 14.14 0.59 6.27
N VAL A 53 14.05 0.61 7.60
CA VAL A 53 15.18 0.91 8.50
C VAL A 53 16.27 -0.15 8.39
N THR A 54 15.88 -1.43 8.33
CA THR A 54 16.86 -2.53 8.25
C THR A 54 17.37 -2.77 6.83
N GLY A 55 16.73 -2.19 5.81
CA GLY A 55 17.03 -2.47 4.40
C GLY A 55 16.88 -3.94 4.02
N SER A 56 16.14 -4.72 4.82
CA SER A 56 16.11 -6.19 4.78
C SER A 56 15.47 -6.78 3.52
N ARG A 57 14.69 -6.00 2.76
CA ARG A 57 14.03 -6.46 1.53
C ARG A 57 14.20 -5.47 0.38
N LYS A 58 15.20 -5.76 -0.47
CA LYS A 58 15.51 -5.01 -1.70
C LYS A 58 14.83 -5.57 -2.95
N THR A 59 14.45 -6.86 -2.94
CA THR A 59 13.76 -7.57 -4.04
C THR A 59 12.53 -8.31 -3.51
N GLY A 60 11.65 -8.78 -4.39
CA GLY A 60 10.44 -9.51 -3.98
C GLY A 60 9.82 -10.35 -5.09
N ALA A 61 8.99 -11.32 -4.70
CA ALA A 61 8.22 -12.16 -5.63
C ALA A 61 7.32 -11.31 -6.55
N GLU A 62 6.78 -10.21 -6.03
CA GLU A 62 5.91 -9.25 -6.75
C GLU A 62 6.62 -8.52 -7.89
N VAL A 63 7.96 -8.45 -7.84
CA VAL A 63 8.80 -7.85 -8.87
C VAL A 63 9.64 -8.91 -9.59
N PHE A 64 9.32 -10.21 -9.43
CA PHE A 64 10.04 -11.33 -10.06
C PHE A 64 11.57 -11.24 -9.89
N GLY A 65 12.03 -10.84 -8.70
CA GLY A 65 13.46 -10.73 -8.38
C GLY A 65 14.12 -9.39 -8.70
N GLU A 66 13.41 -8.45 -9.37
CA GLU A 66 13.93 -7.10 -9.58
C GLU A 66 13.92 -6.24 -8.31
N GLN A 67 14.53 -5.05 -8.40
CA GLN A 67 14.55 -4.10 -7.29
C GLN A 67 13.16 -3.49 -7.07
N ILE A 68 12.77 -3.39 -5.79
CA ILE A 68 11.52 -2.77 -5.39
C ILE A 68 11.64 -1.25 -5.49
N TRP A 69 11.02 -0.66 -6.50
CA TRP A 69 11.09 0.79 -6.76
C TRP A 69 10.43 1.66 -5.68
N TRP A 70 9.44 1.13 -4.95
CA TRP A 70 8.69 1.85 -3.92
C TRP A 70 9.28 1.74 -2.50
N ASN A 71 10.53 1.28 -2.36
CA ASN A 71 11.15 1.14 -1.03
C ASN A 71 11.16 2.48 -0.25
N ASN A 72 11.47 3.58 -0.93
CA ASN A 72 11.53 4.91 -0.32
C ASN A 72 10.15 5.48 0.06
N LEU A 73 9.06 4.89 -0.44
CA LEU A 73 7.69 5.26 -0.07
C LEU A 73 7.20 4.52 1.17
N ARG A 74 7.88 3.45 1.60
CA ARG A 74 7.51 2.65 2.78
C ARG A 74 7.37 3.49 4.06
N PRO A 75 8.22 4.48 4.37
CA PRO A 75 8.04 5.35 5.53
C PRO A 75 6.73 6.14 5.49
N VAL A 76 6.36 6.66 4.32
CA VAL A 76 5.10 7.41 4.15
C VAL A 76 3.90 6.50 4.42
N HIS A 77 3.89 5.31 3.83
CA HIS A 77 2.85 4.31 4.07
C HIS A 77 2.81 3.86 5.54
N SER A 78 3.98 3.65 6.16
CA SER A 78 4.08 3.30 7.59
C SER A 78 3.44 4.37 8.48
N ILE A 79 3.77 5.64 8.26
CA ILE A 79 3.21 6.77 9.02
C ILE A 79 1.69 6.84 8.86
N LEU A 80 1.17 6.68 7.64
CA LEU A 80 -0.28 6.69 7.39
C LEU A 80 -0.99 5.54 8.09
N TYR A 81 -0.40 4.34 8.12
CA TYR A 81 -0.94 3.21 8.85
C TYR A 81 -0.88 3.41 10.37
N PHE A 82 0.17 4.05 10.91
CA PHE A 82 0.21 4.43 12.33
C PHE A 82 -0.86 5.47 12.67
N LEU A 83 -1.07 6.47 11.82
CA LEU A 83 -2.12 7.47 12.00
C LEU A 83 -3.52 6.84 11.95
N PHE A 84 -3.74 5.92 11.00
CA PHE A 84 -4.96 5.11 10.96
C PHE A 84 -5.14 4.31 12.26
N ALA A 85 -4.12 3.54 12.65
CA ALA A 85 -4.17 2.67 13.83
C ALA A 85 -4.49 3.46 15.10
N TYR A 86 -3.79 4.59 15.32
CA TYR A 86 -4.03 5.48 16.45
C TYR A 86 -5.47 5.99 16.47
N ASN A 87 -5.95 6.54 15.35
CA ASN A 87 -7.31 7.09 15.26
C ASN A 87 -8.39 6.01 15.38
N ALA A 88 -8.15 4.82 14.84
CA ALA A 88 -9.08 3.70 14.94
C ALA A 88 -9.19 3.19 16.38
N ILE A 89 -8.08 3.10 17.13
CA ILE A 89 -8.05 2.64 18.53
C ILE A 89 -8.79 3.60 19.46
N ILE A 90 -8.65 4.92 19.25
CA ILE A 90 -9.39 5.93 20.03
C ILE A 90 -10.88 6.02 19.62
N GLY A 91 -11.29 5.31 18.56
CA GLY A 91 -12.68 5.25 18.10
C GLY A 91 -13.09 6.38 17.14
N ASN A 92 -12.14 6.99 16.43
CA ASN A 92 -12.45 7.99 15.41
C ASN A 92 -12.94 7.33 14.11
N ASN A 93 -14.23 7.48 13.83
CA ASN A 93 -14.90 6.93 12.64
C ASN A 93 -14.37 7.50 11.31
N GLN A 94 -13.62 8.59 11.32
CA GLN A 94 -12.98 9.16 10.13
C GLN A 94 -11.55 8.66 9.90
N SER A 95 -11.07 7.71 10.70
CA SER A 95 -9.74 7.12 10.56
C SER A 95 -9.46 6.54 9.17
N TRP A 96 -10.47 6.03 8.45
CA TRP A 96 -10.33 5.50 7.09
C TRP A 96 -9.73 6.50 6.09
N ILE A 97 -9.78 7.81 6.36
CA ILE A 97 -9.18 8.85 5.50
C ILE A 97 -7.66 8.62 5.36
N TYR A 98 -6.98 8.17 6.41
CA TYR A 98 -5.54 7.87 6.35
C TYR A 98 -5.24 6.69 5.42
N LEU A 99 -6.07 5.65 5.44
CA LEU A 99 -5.96 4.53 4.50
C LEU A 99 -6.30 4.97 3.06
N LEU A 100 -7.25 5.88 2.88
CA LEU A 100 -7.56 6.41 1.56
C LEU A 100 -6.37 7.20 0.99
N ALA A 101 -5.74 8.05 1.82
CA ALA A 101 -4.54 8.78 1.43
C ALA A 101 -3.40 7.82 1.04
N ASP A 102 -3.25 6.71 1.76
CA ASP A 102 -2.27 5.65 1.45
C ASP A 102 -2.49 5.03 0.06
N VAL A 103 -3.75 4.71 -0.28
CA VAL A 103 -4.13 4.19 -1.61
C VAL A 103 -3.82 5.21 -2.71
N ILE A 104 -4.20 6.48 -2.50
CA ILE A 104 -3.99 7.55 -3.48
C ILE A 104 -2.50 7.76 -3.74
N ILE A 105 -1.68 7.85 -2.70
CA ILE A 105 -0.22 8.02 -2.82
C ILE A 105 0.39 6.82 -3.54
N GLY A 106 -0.05 5.59 -3.20
CA GLY A 106 0.43 4.37 -3.86
C GLY A 106 0.09 4.35 -5.36
N LEU A 107 -1.14 4.71 -5.73
CA LEU A 107 -1.58 4.75 -7.11
C LEU A 107 -0.88 5.85 -7.93
N ILE A 108 -0.80 7.07 -7.40
CA ILE A 108 -0.11 8.18 -8.06
C ILE A 108 1.36 7.84 -8.28
N SER A 109 2.04 7.32 -7.26
CA SER A 109 3.45 6.95 -7.35
C SER A 109 3.68 5.85 -8.40
N PHE A 110 2.77 4.88 -8.48
CA PHE A 110 2.81 3.83 -9.49
C PHE A 110 2.66 4.40 -10.90
N LEU A 111 1.68 5.28 -11.12
CA LEU A 111 1.44 5.89 -12.43
C LEU A 111 2.67 6.72 -12.87
N ILE A 112 3.21 7.56 -11.97
CA ILE A 112 4.39 8.39 -12.26
C ILE A 112 5.60 7.52 -12.60
N HIS A 113 5.93 6.53 -11.76
CA HIS A 113 7.10 5.67 -11.98
C HIS A 113 7.04 4.94 -13.33
N HIS A 114 5.88 4.39 -13.68
CA HIS A 114 5.73 3.66 -14.94
C HIS A 114 5.60 4.57 -16.16
N SER A 115 5.11 5.80 -15.99
CA SER A 115 5.10 6.82 -17.05
C SER A 115 6.52 7.25 -17.39
N VAL A 116 7.32 7.61 -16.38
CA VAL A 116 8.70 8.06 -16.54
C VAL A 116 9.59 6.99 -17.17
N ASN A 117 9.39 5.72 -16.80
CA ASN A 117 10.15 4.60 -17.36
C ASN A 117 9.66 4.13 -18.74
N GLY A 118 8.64 4.77 -19.31
CA GLY A 118 8.04 4.37 -20.59
C GLY A 118 7.37 2.99 -20.56
N ASN A 119 7.09 2.47 -19.36
CA ASN A 119 6.51 1.14 -19.17
C ASN A 119 5.03 1.11 -19.59
N ILE A 120 4.31 2.23 -19.48
CA ILE A 120 2.89 2.31 -19.85
C ILE A 120 2.69 1.92 -21.32
N PHE A 121 3.47 2.49 -22.24
CA PHE A 121 3.37 2.16 -23.65
C PHE A 121 3.78 0.70 -23.93
N LYS A 122 4.85 0.23 -23.27
CA LYS A 122 5.33 -1.16 -23.43
C LYS A 122 4.29 -2.20 -23.04
N VAL A 123 3.47 -1.94 -22.02
CA VAL A 123 2.40 -2.86 -21.58
C VAL A 123 1.34 -3.11 -22.66
N PHE A 124 1.07 -2.14 -23.53
CA PHE A 124 0.08 -2.25 -24.61
C PHE A 124 0.67 -2.76 -25.93
N THR A 125 1.97 -2.69 -26.11
CA THR A 125 2.66 -3.11 -27.35
C THR A 125 3.31 -4.48 -27.28
N THR A 126 3.37 -5.11 -26.10
CA THR A 126 3.88 -6.48 -25.88
C THR A 126 2.77 -7.45 -25.54
#